data_AF-A0AAV5W7W6-F1
#
_entry.id   AF-A0AAV5W7W6-F1
#
_cell.length_a   1.000
_cell.length_b   1.000
_cell.length_c   1.000
_cell.angle_alpha   90.00
_cell.angle_beta   90.00
_cell.angle_gamma   90.00
#
_symmetry.space_group_name_H-M   'P 1'
#
loop_
_entity.id
_entity.type
_entity.pdbx_description
1 polymer ?
#
loop_
_entity_poly.entity_id
_entity_poly.type
_entity_poly.pdbx_seq_one_letter_code
_entity_poly.pdbx_strand_id
1 'polypeptide(L)'
;DFVVIIPQTVETVYGVIILIEGLLSTFISILLIFIIGFKSPKISRNHRIGLVSLQSCYLLFAVIICCLWQPVAVAPFFAGYCMGILCEAVDYHLMFVSTFIILPEIFALFLICMLQRHQSMLPSTSRLKLKSTSY
;
A
#
# COMPACT_ATOMS: atom_id res chain seq x y z
N ASP A 1 -18.47 -12.40 27.98
CA ASP A 1 -17.65 -11.18 28.07
C ASP A 1 -16.21 -11.52 28.42
N PHE A 2 -15.35 -11.65 27.41
CA PHE A 2 -13.90 -11.73 27.62
C PHE A 2 -13.36 -10.30 27.65
N VAL A 3 -13.18 -9.75 28.84
CA VAL A 3 -12.48 -8.47 29.02
C VAL A 3 -10.99 -8.76 28.90
N VAL A 4 -10.44 -8.60 27.70
CA VAL A 4 -8.99 -8.64 27.49
C VAL A 4 -8.44 -7.31 28.04
N ILE A 5 -7.87 -7.34 29.24
CA ILE A 5 -7.20 -6.18 29.83
C ILE A 5 -5.84 -6.07 29.15
N ILE A 6 -5.78 -5.27 28.10
CA ILE A 6 -4.54 -4.99 27.40
C ILE A 6 -3.79 -3.92 28.21
N PRO A 7 -2.50 -4.13 28.54
CA PRO A 7 -1.72 -3.10 29.21
C PRO A 7 -1.59 -1.88 28.29
N GLN A 8 -2.03 -0.72 28.76
CA GLN A 8 -2.02 0.55 28.02
C GLN A 8 -0.62 0.91 27.45
N THR A 9 0.45 0.48 28.15
CA THR A 9 1.84 0.61 27.70
C THR A 9 2.12 -0.15 26.41
N VAL A 10 1.53 -1.32 26.21
CA VAL A 10 1.73 -2.18 25.03
C VAL A 10 1.10 -1.55 23.80
N GLU A 11 -0.13 -1.04 23.91
CA GLU A 11 -0.81 -0.34 22.81
C GLU A 11 -0.05 0.92 22.38
N THR A 12 0.47 1.67 23.35
CA THR A 12 1.28 2.87 23.08
C THR A 12 2.55 2.52 22.30
N VAL A 13 3.26 1.45 22.71
CA VAL A 13 4.47 0.98 22.01
C VAL A 13 4.15 0.55 20.58
N TYR A 14 3.08 -0.22 20.36
CA TYR A 14 2.67 -0.63 19.02
C TYR A 14 2.27 0.56 18.15
N GLY A 15 1.54 1.53 18.69
CA GLY A 15 1.19 2.77 17.98
C GLY A 15 2.43 3.53 17.51
N VAL A 16 3.44 3.68 18.37
CA VAL A 16 4.71 4.33 18.00
C VAL A 16 5.45 3.55 16.91
N ILE A 17 5.50 2.22 17.00
CA ILE A 17 6.14 1.38 15.97
C ILE A 17 5.44 1.56 14.61
N ILE A 18 4.10 1.48 14.57
CA ILE A 18 3.30 1.67 13.35
C ILE A 18 3.54 3.05 12.74
N LEU A 19 3.63 4.09 13.58
CA LEU A 19 3.89 5.45 13.10
C LEU A 19 5.29 5.57 12.49
N ILE A 20 6.32 5.01 13.13
CA ILE A 20 7.70 5.00 12.61
C ILE A 20 7.76 4.25 11.28
N GLU A 21 7.13 3.09 11.20
CA GLU A 21 7.04 2.30 9.97
C GLU A 21 6.34 3.09 8.86
N GLY A 22 5.21 3.73 9.16
CA GLY A 22 4.46 4.56 8.24
C GLY A 22 5.27 5.72 7.68
N LEU A 23 5.98 6.45 8.55
CA LEU A 23 6.84 7.57 8.16
C LEU A 23 8.00 7.10 7.27
N LEU A 24 8.66 5.99 7.64
CA LEU A 24 9.75 5.42 6.86
C LEU A 24 9.27 4.94 5.48
N SER A 25 8.14 4.23 5.44
CA SER A 25 7.51 3.73 4.21
C SER A 25 7.12 4.89 3.29
N THR A 26 6.48 5.93 3.84
CA THR A 26 6.12 7.16 3.12
C THR A 26 7.35 7.83 2.50
N PHE A 27 8.43 7.97 3.28
CA PHE A 27 9.69 8.55 2.79
C PHE A 27 10.28 7.74 1.63
N ILE A 28 10.32 6.42 1.76
CA ILE A 28 10.82 5.51 0.72
C ILE A 28 9.95 5.59 -0.53
N SER A 29 8.62 5.57 -0.41
CA SER A 29 7.72 5.67 -1.55
C SER A 29 7.87 6.99 -2.30
N ILE A 30 8.03 8.12 -1.60
CA ILE A 30 8.32 9.41 -2.23
C ILE A 30 9.66 9.38 -2.98
N LEU A 31 10.71 8.84 -2.36
CA LEU A 31 12.02 8.67 -2.99
C LEU A 31 11.91 7.80 -4.26
N LEU A 32 11.16 6.71 -4.21
CA LEU A 32 10.93 5.82 -5.35
C LEU A 32 10.19 6.52 -6.47
N ILE A 33 9.12 7.27 -6.17
CA ILE A 33 8.41 8.08 -7.17
C ILE A 33 9.37 9.07 -7.84
N PHE A 34 10.21 9.75 -7.06
CA PHE A 34 11.22 10.68 -7.57
C PHE A 34 12.24 9.97 -8.48
N ILE A 35 12.81 8.84 -8.05
CA ILE A 35 13.78 8.07 -8.84
C ILE A 35 13.15 7.56 -10.14
N ILE A 36 11.94 7.00 -10.07
CA ILE A 36 11.22 6.47 -11.23
C ILE A 36 10.89 7.61 -12.22
N GLY A 37 10.47 8.77 -11.71
CA GLY A 37 10.10 9.93 -12.52
C GLY A 37 11.27 10.57 -13.25
N PHE A 38 12.38 10.83 -12.54
CA PHE A 38 13.48 11.65 -13.06
C PHE A 38 14.70 10.86 -13.53
N LYS A 39 14.98 9.70 -12.94
CA LYS A 39 16.26 8.99 -13.12
C LYS A 39 16.16 7.69 -13.90
N SER A 40 14.96 7.22 -14.24
CA SER A 40 14.75 5.96 -14.97
C SER A 40 14.86 6.15 -16.49
N PRO A 41 16.00 5.83 -17.15
CA PRO A 41 16.25 6.26 -18.53
C PRO A 41 15.92 5.17 -19.57
N LYS A 42 15.43 3.98 -19.18
CA LYS A 42 15.35 2.81 -20.06
C LYS A 42 14.10 1.93 -19.90
N ILE A 43 13.09 2.42 -19.16
CA ILE A 43 11.85 1.68 -18.92
C ILE A 43 10.78 2.14 -19.93
N SER A 44 10.01 1.21 -20.49
CA SER A 44 8.88 1.53 -21.38
C SER A 44 7.89 2.45 -20.66
N ARG A 45 7.35 3.46 -21.37
CA ARG A 45 6.48 4.49 -20.79
C ARG A 45 5.35 3.91 -19.93
N ASN A 46 4.71 2.84 -20.41
CA ASN A 46 3.61 2.18 -19.70
C ASN A 46 4.05 1.49 -18.41
N HIS A 47 5.24 0.89 -18.40
CA HIS A 47 5.78 0.28 -17.18
C HIS A 47 6.18 1.34 -16.15
N ARG A 48 6.70 2.49 -16.61
CA ARG A 48 6.99 3.62 -15.73
C ARG A 48 5.72 4.16 -15.06
N ILE A 49 4.65 4.33 -15.84
CA ILE A 49 3.35 4.77 -15.32
C ILE A 49 2.82 3.76 -14.29
N GLY A 50 2.85 2.45 -14.61
CA GLY A 50 2.42 1.41 -13.68
C GLY A 50 3.18 1.44 -12.35
N LEU A 51 4.51 1.60 -12.39
CA LEU A 51 5.33 1.70 -11.18
C LEU A 51 5.03 2.97 -10.36
N VAL A 52 4.81 4.12 -11.01
CA VAL A 52 4.43 5.36 -10.31
C VAL A 52 3.04 5.22 -9.68
N SER A 53 2.07 4.66 -10.41
CA SER A 53 0.72 4.40 -9.88
C SER A 53 0.79 3.46 -8.67
N LEU A 54 1.55 2.38 -8.76
CA LEU A 54 1.76 1.44 -7.65
C LEU A 54 2.33 2.14 -6.41
N GLN A 55 3.40 2.93 -6.58
CA GLN A 55 4.01 3.65 -5.46
C GLN A 55 3.08 4.73 -4.88
N SER A 56 2.26 5.36 -5.71
CA SER A 56 1.25 6.33 -5.26
C SER A 56 0.16 5.67 -4.43
N CYS A 57 -0.31 4.48 -4.82
CA CYS A 57 -1.26 3.71 -4.03
C CYS A 57 -0.66 3.23 -2.70
N TYR A 58 0.59 2.76 -2.70
CA TYR A 58 1.31 2.42 -1.46
C TYR A 58 1.46 3.62 -0.53
N LEU A 59 1.80 4.79 -1.07
CA LEU A 59 1.90 6.03 -0.30
C LEU A 59 0.55 6.40 0.33
N LEU A 60 -0.54 6.38 -0.46
CA LEU A 60 -1.89 6.63 0.05
C LEU A 60 -2.27 5.65 1.16
N PHE A 61 -1.98 4.37 0.97
CA PHE A 61 -2.25 3.34 1.97
C PHE A 61 -1.43 3.54 3.25
N ALA A 62 -0.14 3.84 3.15
CA ALA A 62 0.70 4.12 4.32
C ALA A 62 0.17 5.32 5.11
N VAL A 63 -0.23 6.40 4.44
CA VAL A 63 -0.81 7.57 5.10
C VAL A 63 -2.14 7.21 5.79
N ILE A 64 -3.03 6.51 5.09
CA ILE A 64 -4.34 6.14 5.64
C ILE A 64 -4.19 5.18 6.83
N ILE A 65 -3.36 4.15 6.72
CA ILE A 65 -3.28 3.10 7.74
C ILE A 65 -2.40 3.51 8.91
N CYS A 66 -1.21 4.04 8.64
CA CYS A 66 -0.22 4.27 9.68
C CYS A 66 -0.38 5.63 10.37
N CYS A 67 -0.95 6.63 9.68
CA CYS A 67 -1.11 7.97 10.25
C CYS A 67 -2.56 8.29 10.62
N LEU A 68 -3.52 7.94 9.76
CA LEU A 68 -4.91 8.38 9.91
C LEU A 68 -5.80 7.36 10.65
N TRP A 69 -5.61 6.07 10.39
CA TRP A 69 -6.41 5.00 10.97
C TRP A 69 -5.76 4.47 12.26
N GLN A 70 -4.47 4.12 12.23
CA GLN A 70 -3.71 3.54 13.34
C GLN A 70 -4.48 2.38 14.03
N PRO A 71 -4.43 1.17 13.44
CA PRO A 71 -5.18 0.03 13.95
C PRO A 71 -4.68 -0.39 15.33
N VAL A 72 -5.61 -0.83 16.19
CA VAL A 72 -5.26 -1.38 17.50
C VAL A 72 -4.67 -2.77 17.30
N ALA A 73 -3.34 -2.88 17.36
CA ALA A 73 -2.58 -4.09 17.03
C ALA A 73 -2.96 -5.33 17.88
N VAL A 74 -3.55 -5.11 19.06
CA VAL A 74 -3.86 -6.18 20.03
C VAL A 74 -5.29 -6.72 19.83
N ALA A 75 -6.12 -6.02 19.05
CA ALA A 75 -7.40 -6.53 18.61
C ALA A 75 -7.21 -7.34 17.29
N PRO A 76 -8.07 -8.33 17.00
CA PRO A 76 -8.02 -9.01 15.71
C PRO A 76 -8.12 -7.98 14.58
N PHE A 77 -7.20 -8.03 13.61
CA PHE A 77 -7.03 -7.04 12.53
C PHE A 77 -8.32 -6.73 11.75
N PHE A 78 -9.26 -7.68 11.71
CA PHE A 78 -10.57 -7.55 11.06
C PHE A 78 -11.67 -6.92 11.93
N ALA A 79 -11.42 -6.65 13.20
CA ALA A 79 -12.40 -6.04 14.09
C ALA A 79 -12.49 -4.51 13.92
N GLY A 80 -11.62 -3.91 13.09
CA GLY A 80 -11.74 -2.51 12.66
C GLY A 80 -11.48 -1.47 13.76
N TYR A 81 -11.02 -1.88 14.94
CA TYR A 81 -10.70 -0.97 16.03
C TYR A 81 -9.49 -0.11 15.72
N CYS A 82 -9.60 1.17 16.06
CA CYS A 82 -8.61 2.17 15.71
C CYS A 82 -8.61 3.37 16.65
N MET A 83 -7.47 4.05 16.69
CA MET A 83 -7.22 5.19 17.57
C MET A 83 -6.68 6.42 16.82
N GLY A 84 -6.63 6.38 15.49
CA GLY A 84 -6.12 7.49 14.67
C GLY A 84 -7.14 8.61 14.50
N ILE A 85 -6.66 9.77 14.03
CA ILE A 85 -7.43 11.02 13.88
C ILE A 85 -8.71 10.83 13.07
N LEU A 86 -8.69 9.98 12.03
CA LEU A 86 -9.88 9.76 11.21
C LEU A 86 -10.96 8.95 11.93
N CYS A 87 -10.61 8.15 12.94
CA CYS A 87 -11.60 7.39 13.71
C CYS A 87 -12.41 8.24 14.68
N GLU A 88 -11.93 9.44 15.00
CA GLU A 88 -12.69 10.43 15.76
C GLU A 88 -13.64 11.23 14.88
N ALA A 89 -13.36 11.32 13.57
CA ALA A 89 -14.05 12.21 12.64
C ALA A 89 -14.94 11.50 11.60
N VAL A 90 -14.68 10.21 11.33
CA VAL A 90 -15.32 9.45 10.25
C VAL A 90 -15.80 8.10 10.77
N ASP A 91 -16.97 7.67 10.30
CA ASP A 91 -17.55 6.37 10.67
C ASP A 91 -16.61 5.21 10.31
N TYR A 92 -16.49 4.26 11.24
CA TYR A 92 -15.58 3.12 11.11
C TYR A 92 -15.91 2.22 9.92
N HIS A 93 -17.18 2.12 9.51
CA HIS A 93 -17.54 1.34 8.32
C HIS A 93 -17.01 1.99 7.05
N LEU A 94 -17.05 3.31 6.95
CA LEU A 94 -16.52 4.03 5.80
C LEU A 94 -14.99 3.88 5.70
N MET A 95 -14.30 3.92 6.84
CA MET A 95 -12.87 3.66 6.94
C MET A 95 -12.50 2.24 6.53
N PHE A 96 -13.26 1.25 6.99
CA PHE A 96 -13.07 -0.13 6.60
C PHE A 96 -13.27 -0.33 5.09
N VAL A 97 -14.35 0.22 4.51
CA VAL A 97 -14.64 0.14 3.07
C VAL A 97 -13.54 0.81 2.23
N SER A 98 -13.09 2.01 2.61
CA SER A 98 -12.02 2.71 1.89
C SER A 98 -10.71 1.90 1.89
N THR A 99 -10.36 1.28 3.00
CA THR A 99 -9.19 0.39 3.05
C THR A 99 -9.38 -0.84 2.17
N PHE A 100 -10.58 -1.42 2.18
CA PHE A 100 -10.91 -2.58 1.35
C PHE A 100 -10.93 -2.28 -0.16
N ILE A 101 -11.01 -1.01 -0.56
CA ILE A 101 -10.87 -0.59 -1.96
C ILE A 101 -9.39 -0.41 -2.32
N ILE A 102 -8.62 0.25 -1.44
CA ILE A 102 -7.21 0.57 -1.71
C ILE A 102 -6.33 -0.69 -1.70
N LEU A 103 -6.57 -1.63 -0.76
CA LEU A 103 -5.72 -2.82 -0.62
C LEU A 103 -5.74 -3.70 -1.89
N PRO A 104 -6.90 -4.07 -2.46
CA PRO A 104 -6.95 -4.82 -3.71
C PRO A 104 -6.37 -4.07 -4.90
N GLU A 105 -6.54 -2.75 -4.98
CA GLU A 105 -5.94 -1.95 -6.06
C GLU A 105 -4.42 -2.01 -6.03
N ILE A 106 -3.80 -1.93 -4.85
CA ILE A 106 -2.35 -2.11 -4.68
C ILE A 106 -1.91 -3.48 -5.18
N PHE A 107 -2.62 -4.54 -4.75
CA PHE A 107 -2.33 -5.91 -5.20
C PHE A 107 -2.49 -6.07 -6.71
N ALA A 108 -3.53 -5.51 -7.31
CA ALA A 108 -3.77 -5.55 -8.74
C ALA A 108 -2.65 -4.84 -9.51
N LEU A 109 -2.29 -3.62 -9.10
CA LEU A 109 -1.20 -2.85 -9.72
C LEU A 109 0.15 -3.56 -9.57
N PHE A 110 0.41 -4.19 -8.41
CA PHE A 110 1.60 -4.98 -8.18
C PHE A 110 1.68 -6.16 -9.15
N LEU A 111 0.59 -6.93 -9.28
CA LEU A 111 0.52 -8.07 -10.20
C LEU A 111 0.69 -7.63 -11.66
N ILE A 112 0.09 -6.50 -12.05
CA ILE A 112 0.27 -5.92 -13.39
C ILE A 112 1.74 -5.57 -13.63
N CYS A 113 2.39 -4.90 -12.68
CA CYS A 113 3.81 -4.53 -12.81
C CYS A 113 4.71 -5.77 -12.89
N MET A 114 4.43 -6.80 -12.07
CA MET A 114 5.14 -8.08 -12.09
C MET A 114 4.96 -8.80 -13.43
N LEU A 115 3.72 -8.84 -13.93
CA LEU A 115 3.42 -9.42 -15.24
C LEU A 115 4.14 -8.66 -16.35
N GLN A 116 4.08 -7.32 -16.38
CA GLN A 116 4.78 -6.50 -17.37
C GLN A 116 6.29 -6.76 -17.37
N ARG A 117 6.90 -6.82 -16.19
CA ARG A 117 8.33 -7.13 -16.05
C ARG A 117 8.63 -8.54 -16.54
N HIS A 118 7.83 -9.54 -16.18
CA HIS A 118 8.00 -10.90 -16.67
C HIS A 118 7.90 -10.98 -18.20
N GLN A 119 6.88 -10.33 -18.77
CA GLN A 119 6.67 -10.25 -20.21
C GLN A 119 7.82 -9.58 -20.98
N SER A 120 8.50 -8.60 -20.36
CA SER A 120 9.69 -7.96 -20.96
C SER A 120 10.90 -8.88 -21.05
N MET A 121 11.01 -9.88 -20.17
CA MET A 121 12.12 -10.84 -20.16
C MET A 121 11.86 -12.06 -21.06
N LEU A 122 10.62 -12.30 -21.45
CA LEU A 122 10.28 -13.45 -22.30
C LEU A 122 10.79 -13.27 -23.75
N PRO A 123 11.38 -14.31 -24.35
CA PRO A 123 11.80 -14.27 -25.75
C PRO A 123 10.57 -14.15 -26.67
N SER A 124 10.75 -13.55 -27.85
CA SER A 124 9.69 -13.35 -28.85
C SER A 124 9.01 -14.64 -29.31
N THR A 125 9.70 -15.78 -29.19
CA THR A 125 9.22 -17.11 -29.57
C THR A 125 8.40 -17.81 -28.47
N SER A 126 8.34 -17.25 -27.26
CA SER A 126 7.60 -17.87 -26.16
C SER A 126 6.09 -17.82 -26.38
N ARG A 127 5.42 -18.97 -26.21
CA ARG A 127 3.95 -19.08 -26.28
C ARG A 127 3.23 -18.33 -25.16
N LEU A 128 3.93 -18.03 -24.08
CA LEU A 128 3.40 -17.29 -22.92
C LEU A 128 3.57 -15.77 -23.06
N LYS A 129 4.19 -15.30 -24.17
CA LYS A 129 4.35 -13.88 -24.42
C LYS A 129 3.04 -13.29 -24.92
N LEU A 130 2.48 -12.38 -24.13
CA LEU A 130 1.28 -11.65 -24.50
C LEU A 130 1.61 -10.79 -25.72
N LYS A 131 0.79 -10.88 -26.77
CA LYS A 131 0.91 -9.99 -27.93
C LYS A 131 0.61 -8.57 -27.47
N SER A 132 1.57 -7.66 -27.63
CA SER A 132 1.38 -6.25 -27.31
C SER A 132 0.23 -5.71 -28.15
N THR A 133 -0.92 -5.48 -27.52
CA THR A 133 -2.00 -4.68 -28.09
C THR A 133 -1.60 -3.23 -27.88
N SER A 134 -1.05 -2.60 -28.92
CA SER A 134 -0.90 -1.13 -28.91
C SER A 134 -2.30 -0.53 -28.84
N TYR A 135 -2.60 0.13 -27.73
CA TYR A 135 -3.64 1.14 -27.63
C TYR A 135 -2.97 2.51 -27.62
#